data_AF-R9INS9-F1
#
_entry.id   AF-R9INS9-F1
#
_cell.length_a   1.000
_cell.length_b   1.000
_cell.length_c   1.000
_cell.angle_alpha   90.00
_cell.angle_beta   90.00
_cell.angle_gamma   90.00
#
_symmetry.space_group_name_H-M   'P 1'
#
loop_
_entity.id
_entity.type
_entity.pdbx_description
1 polymer ?
#
loop_
_entity_poly.entity_id
_entity_poly.type
_entity_poly.pdbx_seq_one_letter_code
_entity_poly.pdbx_strand_id
1 'polypeptide(L)'
;MNEVEFRNWLINKGVKTKVAGDTISRLKRIEREIENCDIDEQYRSDKCEYLLKLFLDMGNNDEMKKYPNANLPIGKYYMSTYRHALKQYIQFSDDVTSNNQ
;
A
#
# COMPACT_ATOMS: atom_id res chain seq x y z
N MET A 1 4.92 -4.09 -7.30
CA MET A 1 3.45 -4.01 -7.48
C MET A 1 3.03 -3.86 -8.94
N ASN A 2 1.88 -4.43 -9.32
CA ASN A 2 1.23 -4.31 -10.62
C ASN A 2 0.58 -2.92 -10.84
N GLU A 3 1.43 -1.92 -11.07
CA GLU A 3 1.03 -0.52 -11.18
C GLU A 3 0.01 -0.25 -12.30
N VAL A 4 0.20 -0.85 -13.47
CA VAL A 4 -0.58 -0.51 -14.68
C VAL A 4 -2.03 -0.96 -14.50
N GLU A 5 -2.23 -2.21 -14.09
CA GLU A 5 -3.58 -2.73 -13.87
C GLU A 5 -4.26 -2.06 -12.68
N PHE A 6 -3.53 -1.82 -11.59
CA PHE A 6 -4.08 -1.10 -10.45
C PHE A 6 -4.52 0.33 -10.81
N ARG A 7 -3.72 1.04 -11.62
CA ARG A 7 -4.10 2.38 -12.14
C ARG A 7 -5.41 2.30 -12.92
N ASN A 8 -5.52 1.34 -13.83
CA ASN A 8 -6.71 1.17 -14.66
C ASN A 8 -7.92 0.80 -13.80
N TRP A 9 -7.77 -0.09 -12.82
CA TRP A 9 -8.82 -0.44 -11.87
C TRP A 9 -9.33 0.78 -11.08
N LEU A 10 -8.45 1.64 -10.59
CA LEU A 10 -8.84 2.88 -9.90
C LEU A 10 -9.65 3.81 -10.83
N ILE A 11 -9.15 4.03 -12.05
CA ILE A 11 -9.81 4.90 -13.03
C ILE A 11 -11.19 4.35 -13.41
N ASN A 12 -11.31 3.04 -13.63
CA ASN A 12 -12.57 2.36 -13.96
C ASN A 12 -13.60 2.46 -12.82
N LYS A 13 -13.14 2.59 -11.56
CA LYS A 13 -14.00 2.88 -10.39
C LYS A 13 -14.36 4.36 -10.24
N GLY A 14 -13.96 5.22 -11.20
CA GLY A 14 -14.26 6.65 -11.19
C GLY A 14 -13.28 7.50 -10.38
N VAL A 15 -12.15 6.95 -9.94
CA VAL A 15 -11.11 7.72 -9.25
C VAL A 15 -10.42 8.67 -10.23
N LYS A 16 -10.33 9.96 -9.87
CA LYS A 16 -9.65 10.97 -10.69
C LYS A 16 -8.19 10.59 -10.94
N THR A 17 -7.69 10.79 -12.15
CA THR A 17 -6.31 10.45 -12.56
C THR A 17 -5.25 10.97 -11.59
N LYS A 18 -5.40 12.20 -11.10
CA LYS A 18 -4.48 12.78 -10.11
C LYS A 18 -4.47 12.00 -8.79
N VAL A 19 -5.65 11.63 -8.28
CA VAL A 19 -5.79 10.86 -7.03
C VAL A 19 -5.26 9.43 -7.21
N ALA A 20 -5.49 8.81 -8.38
CA ALA A 20 -4.91 7.52 -8.70
C ALA A 20 -3.37 7.58 -8.73
N GLY A 21 -2.80 8.61 -9.37
CA GLY A 21 -1.35 8.86 -9.36
C GLY A 21 -0.79 9.03 -7.95
N ASP A 22 -1.45 9.84 -7.12
CA ASP A 22 -1.07 10.07 -5.74
C ASP A 22 -1.15 8.79 -4.87
N THR A 23 -2.10 7.91 -5.16
CA THR A 23 -2.24 6.60 -4.49
C THR A 23 -1.08 5.69 -4.88
N ILE A 24 -0.77 5.58 -6.18
CA ILE A 24 0.36 4.80 -6.70
C ILE A 24 1.69 5.29 -6.15
N SER A 25 1.91 6.60 -6.09
CA SER A 25 3.14 7.17 -5.53
C SER A 25 3.33 6.81 -4.06
N ARG A 26 2.25 6.69 -3.28
CA ARG A 26 2.34 6.23 -1.89
C ARG A 26 2.78 4.78 -1.81
N LEU A 27 2.18 3.90 -2.61
CA LEU A 27 2.54 2.48 -2.64
C LEU A 27 4.00 2.27 -3.06
N LYS A 28 4.47 2.97 -4.11
CA LYS A 28 5.88 2.94 -4.50
C LYS A 28 6.82 3.39 -3.39
N ARG A 29 6.42 4.37 -2.59
CA ARG A 29 7.20 4.79 -1.42
C ARG A 29 7.19 3.70 -0.35
N ILE A 30 6.12 2.93 -0.17
CA ILE A 30 6.14 1.77 0.73
C ILE A 30 7.20 0.76 0.26
N GLU A 31 7.17 0.37 -1.01
CA GLU A 31 8.17 -0.57 -1.59
C GLU A 31 9.61 -0.07 -1.46
N ARG A 32 9.82 1.25 -1.56
CA ARG A 32 11.15 1.85 -1.45
C ARG A 32 11.66 1.97 -0.01
N GLU A 33 10.80 2.36 0.92
CA GLU A 33 11.20 2.70 2.30
C GLU A 33 11.18 1.48 3.24
N ILE A 34 10.42 0.43 2.89
CA ILE A 34 10.41 -0.84 3.63
C ILE A 34 11.39 -1.79 2.95
N GLU A 35 12.37 -2.27 3.71
CA GLU A 35 13.43 -3.13 3.20
C GLU A 35 12.86 -4.40 2.55
N ASN A 36 13.35 -4.74 1.34
CA ASN A 36 12.95 -5.91 0.55
C ASN A 36 11.43 -6.07 0.40
N CYS A 37 10.71 -4.96 0.18
CA CYS A 37 9.26 -4.96 0.06
C CYS A 37 8.80 -4.92 -1.40
N ASP A 38 8.25 -6.03 -1.90
CA ASP A 38 7.37 -6.05 -3.08
C ASP A 38 5.93 -6.29 -2.64
N ILE A 39 5.00 -5.38 -2.96
CA ILE A 39 3.61 -5.47 -2.48
C ILE A 39 2.86 -6.66 -3.09
N ASP A 40 3.20 -7.10 -4.31
CA ASP A 40 2.55 -8.28 -4.91
C ASP A 40 2.98 -9.55 -4.19
N GLU A 41 4.26 -9.66 -3.83
CA GLU A 41 4.78 -10.75 -3.00
C GLU A 41 4.15 -10.76 -1.61
N GLN A 42 4.05 -9.59 -0.95
CA GLN A 42 3.41 -9.49 0.36
C GLN A 42 1.93 -9.87 0.28
N TYR A 43 1.20 -9.44 -0.75
CA TYR A 43 -0.20 -9.87 -0.94
C TYR A 43 -0.33 -11.39 -1.11
N ARG A 44 0.56 -12.01 -1.89
CA ARG A 44 0.57 -13.48 -2.06
C ARG A 44 0.93 -14.23 -0.77
N SER A 45 1.81 -13.65 0.04
CA SER A 45 2.32 -14.27 1.28
C SER A 45 1.29 -14.19 2.41
N ASP A 46 0.81 -12.99 2.73
CA ASP A 46 -0.01 -12.73 3.92
C ASP A 46 -1.13 -11.71 3.69
N LYS A 47 -1.53 -11.49 2.43
CA LYS A 47 -2.52 -10.46 2.08
C LYS A 47 -2.15 -9.06 2.57
N CYS A 48 -0.84 -8.78 2.68
CA CYS A 48 -0.28 -7.54 3.21
C CYS A 48 -0.65 -7.25 4.68
N GLU A 49 -1.03 -8.25 5.47
CA GLU A 49 -1.39 -8.07 6.88
C GLU A 49 -0.24 -7.47 7.69
N TYR A 50 0.99 -7.94 7.48
CA TYR A 50 2.17 -7.38 8.11
C TYR A 50 2.38 -5.91 7.73
N LEU A 51 2.33 -5.60 6.43
CA LEU A 51 2.46 -4.22 5.95
C LEU A 51 1.38 -3.30 6.54
N LEU A 52 0.14 -3.79 6.68
CA LEU A 52 -0.93 -3.03 7.31
C LEU A 52 -0.66 -2.72 8.79
N LYS A 53 0.05 -3.61 9.51
CA LYS A 53 0.45 -3.40 10.92
C LYS A 53 1.47 -2.27 11.06
N LEU A 54 2.39 -2.11 10.10
CA LEU A 54 3.37 -1.03 10.11
C LEU A 54 2.72 0.34 10.21
N PHE A 55 1.57 0.54 9.57
CA PHE A 55 0.86 1.83 9.56
C PHE A 55 -0.19 1.99 10.66
N LEU A 56 -0.30 1.05 11.61
CA LEU A 56 -1.16 1.22 12.78
C LEU A 56 -0.62 2.33 13.69
N ASP A 57 -1.53 3.00 14.38
CA ASP A 57 -1.19 4.09 15.30
C ASP A 57 -0.26 5.16 14.68
N MET A 58 -0.53 5.50 13.41
CA MET A 58 0.28 6.42 12.60
C MET A 58 1.74 6.00 12.42
N GLY A 59 2.04 4.70 12.53
CA GLY A 59 3.40 4.17 12.50
C GLY A 59 4.14 4.26 13.83
N ASN A 60 3.49 4.70 14.91
CA ASN A 60 4.09 4.71 16.25
C ASN A 60 3.92 3.34 16.92
N ASN A 61 4.51 2.31 16.33
CA ASN A 61 4.40 0.94 16.82
C ASN A 61 5.74 0.20 16.70
N ASP A 62 5.86 -0.94 17.38
CA ASP A 62 7.11 -1.70 17.44
C ASP A 62 7.53 -2.30 16.10
N GLU A 63 6.57 -2.55 15.20
CA GLU A 63 6.85 -3.07 13.86
C GLU A 63 7.54 -2.00 13.00
N MET A 64 7.05 -0.76 13.03
CA MET A 64 7.66 0.35 12.28
C MET A 64 9.04 0.73 12.82
N LYS A 65 9.32 0.52 14.12
CA LYS A 65 10.65 0.73 14.71
C LYS A 65 11.73 -0.15 14.10
N LYS A 66 11.37 -1.27 13.47
CA LYS A 66 12.30 -2.15 12.76
C LYS A 66 12.90 -1.49 11.51
N TYR A 67 12.31 -0.40 11.03
CA TYR A 67 12.75 0.36 9.86
C TYR A 67 13.19 1.79 10.25
N PRO A 68 14.30 1.94 11.00
CA PRO A 68 14.73 3.25 11.51
C PRO A 68 15.17 4.22 10.40
N ASN A 69 15.53 3.69 9.23
CA ASN A 69 15.97 4.47 8.08
C ASN A 69 14.83 4.79 7.10
N ALA A 70 13.61 4.32 7.36
CA ALA A 70 12.47 4.58 6.49
C ALA A 70 12.13 6.08 6.54
N ASN A 71 12.19 6.73 5.38
CA ASN A 71 11.72 8.10 5.22
C ASN A 71 10.19 8.07 5.01
N LEU A 72 9.47 7.75 6.08
CA LEU A 72 8.01 7.83 6.17
C LEU A 72 7.62 8.83 7.26
N PRO A 73 6.47 9.52 7.14
CA PRO A 73 6.06 10.55 8.09
C PRO A 73 5.49 9.96 9.39
N ILE A 74 6.29 9.17 10.11
CA ILE A 74 5.92 8.47 11.35
C ILE A 74 5.31 9.45 12.36
N GLY A 75 4.19 9.06 12.97
CA GLY A 75 3.45 9.86 13.95
C GLY A 75 2.69 11.04 13.37
N LYS A 76 2.67 11.23 12.04
CA LYS A 76 1.87 12.26 11.37
C LYS A 76 0.59 11.65 10.82
N TYR A 77 -0.47 12.46 10.78
CA TYR A 77 -1.78 12.03 10.27
C TYR A 77 -1.70 11.48 8.83
N TYR A 78 -0.78 11.99 8.01
CA TYR A 78 -0.55 11.52 6.63
C TYR A 78 -0.18 10.03 6.56
N MET A 79 0.28 9.37 7.63
CA MET A 79 0.51 7.91 7.64
C MET A 79 -0.73 7.09 7.34
N SER A 80 -1.90 7.57 7.77
CA SER A 80 -3.18 6.94 7.43
C SER A 80 -3.41 6.83 5.92
N THR A 81 -2.85 7.76 5.12
CA THR A 81 -3.01 7.76 3.66
C THR A 81 -2.20 6.65 2.98
N TYR A 82 -1.07 6.22 3.57
CA TYR A 82 -0.31 5.06 3.10
C TYR A 82 -1.09 3.77 3.34
N ARG A 83 -1.62 3.62 4.55
CA ARG A 83 -2.49 2.49 4.89
C ARG A 83 -3.72 2.43 3.99
N HIS A 84 -4.33 3.57 3.70
CA HIS A 84 -5.48 3.64 2.81
C HIS A 84 -5.11 3.24 1.37
N ALA A 85 -3.97 3.70 0.85
CA ALA A 85 -3.48 3.27 -0.45
C ALA A 85 -3.25 1.74 -0.49
N LEU A 86 -2.63 1.17 0.54
CA LEU A 86 -2.37 -0.27 0.65
C LEU A 86 -3.68 -1.08 0.67
N LYS A 87 -4.69 -0.62 1.42
CA LYS A 87 -6.03 -1.24 1.42
C LYS A 87 -6.70 -1.25 0.05
N GLN A 88 -6.57 -0.16 -0.70
CA GLN A 88 -7.10 -0.12 -2.07
C GLN A 88 -6.39 -1.13 -2.97
N TYR A 89 -5.08 -1.31 -2.79
CA TYR A 89 -4.32 -2.31 -3.53
C TYR A 89 -4.75 -3.74 -3.19
N ILE A 90 -4.93 -4.05 -1.90
CA ILE A 90 -5.45 -5.35 -1.45
C ILE A 90 -6.82 -5.62 -2.08
N GLN A 91 -7.73 -4.64 -2.04
CA GLN A 91 -9.06 -4.79 -2.65
C GLN A 91 -8.97 -5.05 -4.17
N PHE A 92 -8.09 -4.33 -4.87
CA PHE A 92 -7.84 -4.60 -6.29
C PHE A 92 -7.37 -6.04 -6.50
N SER A 93 -6.41 -6.51 -5.71
CA SER A 93 -5.88 -7.86 -5.83
C SER A 93 -6.93 -8.93 -5.51
N ASP A 94 -7.82 -8.68 -4.54
CA ASP A 94 -8.94 -9.56 -4.21
C ASP A 94 -9.96 -9.61 -5.36
N ASP A 95 -10.32 -8.46 -5.94
CA ASP A 95 -11.22 -8.37 -7.10
C ASP A 95 -10.65 -9.14 -8.30
N VAL A 96 -9.35 -8.97 -8.61
CA VAL A 96 -8.68 -9.67 -9.71
C VAL A 96 -8.59 -11.17 -9.44
N THR A 97 -8.29 -11.58 -8.19
CA THR A 97 -8.21 -13.00 -7.83
C THR A 97 -9.59 -13.67 -7.94
N SER A 98 -10.64 -12.98 -7.49
CA SER A 98 -12.02 -13.51 -7.52
C SER A 98 -12.58 -13.62 -8.94
N ASN A 99 -12.21 -12.72 -9.85
CA ASN A 99 -12.63 -12.77 -11.26
C ASN A 99 -11.90 -13.84 -12.09
N ASN A 100 -10.79 -14.38 -11.56
CA ASN A 100 -10.01 -15.44 -12.22
C ASN A 100 -10.39 -16.86 -11.71
N GLN A 101 -11.41 -16.97 -10.85
CA GLN A 101 -12.03 -18.22 -10.41
C GLN A 101 -13.38 -18.45 -11.09
#